data_AF-A0A9X2GUF3-F1
#
_entry.id   AF-A0A9X2GUF3-F1
#
_cell.length_a   1.000
_cell.length_b   1.000
_cell.length_c   1.000
_cell.angle_alpha   90.00
_cell.angle_beta   90.00
_cell.angle_gamma   90.00
#
_symmetry.space_group_name_H-M   'P 1'
#
loop_
_entity.id
_entity.type
_entity.pdbx_description
1 polymer ?
#
loop_
_entity_poly.entity_id
_entity_poly.type
_entity_poly.pdbx_seq_one_letter_code
_entity_poly.pdbx_strand_id
1 'polypeptide(L)'
;MVNDIRRRVNRLRKQMLNQNRTIDDIAVEIRIQFGLTPLAAYRSALGMSQPEVVDHYREQSPSAVMDQPLLSRLEMFPAFGSRAPLATHIITLASVYRTTPLTLLDPNSLDRLAAQERDILIRCNAGFAAAPPRLGEIALPSSSTVQVRLPAPGSLQEEVEMIARRAMRFATGAEGSNVGPETLQQIRSEVAHVAQLYPRQPLVHLLGSLAELQDMVFRLLEGRQRPTESADLYLLSGIISGMLAKASHDLGNPHAAMTQARAAIVCAENAGHDGLRTWVRVLQSMIAYWAGNPHEAARYVDAGAEHAARTASTSAVWLPAQAARVWGVLGHAERVNEAITQAEEARERVQRDELDEFGGIMTFARPRQLYYAADAQVWLPDRNAAPPTPRQRRSPPTRTPMTTSSRSAMRPARGRTSRSPAFIWANSTAPPTP
;
A
#
# COMPACT_ATOMS: atom_id res chain seq x y z
N MET A 1 -37.74 -2.06 -4.24
CA MET A 1 -36.30 -1.98 -3.91
C MET A 1 -36.00 -0.98 -2.78
N VAL A 2 -36.48 0.27 -2.84
CA VAL A 2 -36.23 1.32 -1.82
C VAL A 2 -36.70 0.97 -0.39
N ASN A 3 -37.88 0.34 -0.25
CA ASN A 3 -38.41 -0.08 1.05
C ASN A 3 -37.58 -1.18 1.73
N ASP A 4 -36.83 -1.97 0.95
CA ASP A 4 -35.99 -3.05 1.47
C ASP A 4 -34.67 -2.49 2.03
N ILE A 5 -34.09 -1.50 1.36
CA ILE A 5 -32.89 -0.78 1.83
C ILE A 5 -33.16 -0.10 3.17
N ARG A 6 -34.27 0.63 3.31
CA ARG A 6 -34.65 1.30 4.57
C ARG A 6 -34.83 0.31 5.73
N ARG A 7 -35.40 -0.87 5.48
CA ARG A 7 -35.55 -1.92 6.50
C ARG A 7 -34.21 -2.51 6.93
N ARG A 8 -33.30 -2.73 5.98
CA ARG A 8 -31.94 -3.24 6.24
C ARG A 8 -31.09 -2.23 7.02
N VAL A 9 -31.13 -0.95 6.66
CA VAL A 9 -30.45 0.13 7.41
C VAL A 9 -30.98 0.22 8.85
N ASN A 10 -32.29 0.17 9.05
CA ASN A 10 -32.88 0.18 10.40
C ASN A 10 -32.52 -1.04 11.23
N ARG A 11 -32.35 -2.21 10.60
CA ARG A 11 -31.90 -3.44 11.28
C ARG A 11 -30.44 -3.30 11.74
N LEU A 12 -29.56 -2.82 10.87
CA LEU A 12 -28.14 -2.58 11.18
C LEU A 12 -27.99 -1.56 12.31
N ARG A 13 -28.73 -0.44 12.24
CA ARG A 13 -28.76 0.57 13.30
C ARG A 13 -29.11 -0.04 14.66
N LYS A 14 -30.23 -0.79 14.74
CA LYS A 14 -30.66 -1.42 16.00
C LYS A 14 -29.63 -2.41 16.53
N GLN A 15 -29.02 -3.20 15.64
CA GLN A 15 -27.97 -4.14 16.01
C GLN A 15 -26.76 -3.43 16.62
N MET A 16 -26.27 -2.34 16.01
CA MET A 16 -25.10 -1.63 16.50
C MET A 16 -25.37 -0.80 17.76
N LEU A 17 -26.59 -0.27 17.93
CA LEU A 17 -27.02 0.35 19.18
C LEU A 17 -27.02 -0.67 20.33
N ASN A 18 -27.49 -1.90 20.09
CA ASN A 18 -27.44 -2.98 21.09
C ASN A 18 -25.99 -3.40 21.44
N GLN A 19 -25.02 -3.08 20.58
CA GLN A 19 -23.59 -3.31 20.82
C GLN A 19 -22.89 -2.11 21.49
N ASN A 20 -23.63 -1.09 21.94
CA ASN A 20 -23.10 0.15 22.52
C ASN A 20 -22.11 0.89 21.60
N ARG A 21 -22.30 0.81 20.27
CA ARG A 21 -21.52 1.59 19.30
C ARG A 21 -21.96 3.05 19.29
N THR A 22 -21.04 3.96 18.98
CA THR A 22 -21.33 5.39 18.87
C THR A 22 -22.14 5.68 17.59
N ILE A 23 -22.82 6.83 17.53
CA ILE A 23 -23.55 7.24 16.33
C ILE A 23 -22.60 7.44 15.14
N ASP A 24 -21.37 7.91 15.38
CA ASP A 24 -20.34 8.06 14.36
C ASP A 24 -19.95 6.70 13.75
N ASP A 25 -19.73 5.67 14.59
CA ASP A 25 -19.43 4.31 14.12
C ASP A 25 -20.57 3.74 13.27
N ILE A 26 -21.82 3.98 13.70
CA ILE A 26 -23.02 3.53 12.98
C ILE A 26 -23.12 4.22 11.62
N ALA A 27 -22.85 5.53 11.55
CA ALA A 27 -22.87 6.27 10.31
C ALA A 27 -21.80 5.80 9.32
N VAL A 28 -20.58 5.51 9.79
CA VAL A 28 -19.50 4.95 8.98
C VAL A 28 -19.88 3.59 8.40
N GLU A 29 -20.45 2.70 9.23
CA GLU A 29 -20.83 1.36 8.78
C GLU A 29 -22.00 1.39 7.78
N ILE A 30 -23.01 2.25 8.01
CA ILE A 30 -24.12 2.46 7.07
C ILE A 30 -23.59 2.98 5.72
N ARG A 31 -22.60 3.88 5.73
CA ARG A 31 -21.96 4.38 4.50
C ARG A 31 -21.27 3.26 3.74
N ILE A 32 -20.47 2.43 4.43
CA ILE A 32 -19.72 1.33 3.80
C ILE A 32 -20.67 0.29 3.20
N GLN A 33 -21.70 -0.13 3.95
CA GLN A 33 -22.58 -1.23 3.51
C GLN A 33 -23.61 -0.83 2.44
N PHE A 34 -24.05 0.43 2.44
CA PHE A 34 -25.15 0.88 1.56
C PHE A 34 -24.76 1.96 0.56
N GLY A 35 -23.51 2.44 0.57
CA GLY A 35 -23.00 3.45 -0.37
C GLY A 35 -23.68 4.81 -0.23
N LEU A 36 -24.22 5.13 0.95
CA LEU A 36 -24.90 6.41 1.21
C LEU A 36 -23.88 7.54 1.44
N THR A 37 -24.23 8.77 1.07
CA THR A 37 -23.41 9.94 1.41
C THR A 37 -23.33 10.13 2.93
N PRO A 38 -22.28 10.81 3.46
CA PRO A 38 -22.17 11.04 4.90
C PRO A 38 -23.40 11.72 5.50
N LEU A 39 -23.98 12.73 4.82
CA LEU A 39 -25.23 13.38 5.23
C LEU A 39 -26.40 12.40 5.40
N ALA A 40 -26.64 11.54 4.40
CA ALA A 40 -27.71 10.56 4.45
C ALA A 40 -27.44 9.45 5.48
N ALA A 41 -26.18 9.10 5.69
CA ALA A 41 -25.75 8.10 6.66
C ALA A 41 -25.94 8.58 8.10
N TYR A 42 -25.56 9.82 8.43
CA TYR A 42 -25.77 10.42 9.76
C TYR A 42 -27.25 10.56 10.11
N ARG A 43 -28.07 11.01 9.15
CA ARG A 43 -29.53 11.03 9.33
C ARG A 43 -30.07 9.63 9.64
N SER A 44 -29.58 8.62 8.93
CA SER A 44 -30.01 7.23 9.11
C SER A 44 -29.49 6.60 10.41
N ALA A 45 -28.31 7.00 10.88
CA ALA A 45 -27.73 6.57 12.15
C ALA A 45 -28.52 7.13 13.36
N LEU A 46 -28.97 8.38 13.26
CA LEU A 46 -29.94 8.99 14.18
C LEU A 46 -31.38 8.50 13.93
N GLY A 47 -31.59 7.82 12.80
CA GLY A 47 -32.85 7.39 12.19
C GLY A 47 -33.96 8.41 12.27
N MET A 48 -33.58 9.65 11.95
CA MET A 48 -34.49 10.73 11.64
C MET A 48 -34.99 10.56 10.20
N SER A 49 -36.23 10.95 9.99
CA SER A 49 -36.83 11.15 8.67
C SER A 49 -36.42 12.51 8.11
N GLN A 50 -36.45 12.67 6.78
CA GLN A 50 -36.17 13.98 6.16
C GLN A 50 -37.10 15.10 6.66
N PRO A 51 -38.42 14.89 6.87
CA PRO A 51 -39.29 15.88 7.49
C PRO A 51 -38.79 16.33 8.89
N GLU A 52 -38.43 15.39 9.76
CA GLU A 52 -37.94 15.71 11.10
C GLU A 52 -36.66 16.55 11.06
N VAL A 53 -35.73 16.25 10.14
CA VAL A 53 -34.51 17.06 9.96
C VAL A 53 -34.84 18.48 9.52
N VAL A 54 -35.79 18.65 8.60
CA VAL A 54 -36.21 19.98 8.13
C VAL A 54 -36.83 20.80 9.27
N ASP A 55 -37.59 20.16 10.16
CA ASP A 55 -38.18 20.85 11.30
C ASP A 55 -37.12 21.27 12.33
N HIS A 56 -36.19 20.38 12.69
CA HIS A 56 -35.06 20.73 13.57
C HIS A 56 -34.14 21.80 12.94
N TYR A 57 -33.97 21.77 11.62
CA TYR A 57 -33.22 22.78 10.90
C TYR A 57 -33.88 24.15 10.99
N ARG A 58 -35.22 24.21 10.85
CA ARG A 58 -36.01 25.45 10.96
C ARG A 58 -35.98 26.02 12.38
N GLU A 59 -35.98 25.16 13.40
CA GLU A 59 -35.83 25.58 14.80
C GLU A 59 -34.47 26.21 15.07
N GLN A 60 -33.39 25.66 14.50
CA GLN A 60 -32.04 26.19 14.71
C GLN A 60 -31.70 27.40 13.83
N SER A 61 -32.31 27.50 12.64
CA SER A 61 -32.12 28.61 11.71
C SER A 61 -33.46 29.10 11.15
N PRO A 62 -34.21 29.93 11.89
CA PRO A 62 -35.52 30.43 11.46
C PRO A 62 -35.47 31.23 10.14
N SER A 63 -34.32 31.83 9.84
CA SER A 63 -34.11 32.68 8.66
C SER A 63 -33.66 31.92 7.41
N ALA A 64 -33.34 30.62 7.52
CA ALA A 64 -32.80 29.83 6.41
C ALA A 64 -33.88 28.92 5.80
N VAL A 65 -34.06 28.99 4.48
CA VAL A 65 -35.05 28.18 3.76
C VAL A 65 -34.49 26.77 3.55
N MET A 66 -34.99 25.81 4.32
CA MET A 66 -34.75 24.37 4.12
C MET A 66 -36.10 23.67 3.87
N ASP A 67 -36.17 22.93 2.77
CA ASP A 67 -37.31 22.08 2.41
C ASP A 67 -36.84 20.64 2.14
N GLN A 68 -37.78 19.69 2.13
CA GLN A 68 -37.45 18.27 1.90
C GLN A 68 -36.78 18.02 0.54
N PRO A 69 -37.22 18.64 -0.57
CA PRO A 69 -36.55 18.50 -1.87
C PRO A 69 -35.12 19.05 -1.90
N LEU A 70 -34.82 20.15 -1.20
CA LEU A 70 -33.46 20.65 -1.04
C LEU A 70 -32.63 19.69 -0.22
N LEU A 71 -33.10 19.24 0.95
CA LEU A 71 -32.38 18.28 1.77
C LEU A 71 -32.05 16.99 0.99
N SER A 72 -33.00 16.48 0.21
CA SER A 72 -32.75 15.32 -0.65
C SER A 72 -31.69 15.59 -1.72
N ARG A 73 -31.64 16.80 -2.30
CA ARG A 73 -30.59 17.17 -3.28
C ARG A 73 -29.23 17.39 -2.63
N LEU A 74 -29.18 17.84 -1.37
CA LEU A 74 -27.95 17.94 -0.60
C LEU A 74 -27.42 16.55 -0.23
N GLU A 75 -28.30 15.63 0.17
CA GLU A 75 -27.96 14.23 0.47
C GLU A 75 -27.44 13.46 -0.76
N MET A 76 -27.73 13.92 -1.98
CA MET A 76 -27.21 13.31 -3.21
C MET A 76 -25.87 13.89 -3.67
N PHE A 77 -25.37 14.96 -3.04
CA PHE A 77 -24.09 15.56 -3.43
C PHE A 77 -22.93 14.59 -3.15
N PRO A 78 -22.03 14.33 -4.12
CA PRO A 78 -21.75 15.10 -5.34
C PRO A 78 -22.26 14.47 -6.66
N ALA A 79 -23.32 13.66 -6.63
CA ALA A 79 -23.86 12.96 -7.81
C ALA A 79 -24.62 13.90 -8.79
N PHE A 80 -24.88 13.41 -10.01
CA PHE A 80 -25.59 14.18 -11.05
C PHE A 80 -27.03 14.51 -10.62
N GLY A 81 -27.44 15.78 -10.70
CA GLY A 81 -28.74 16.27 -10.21
C GLY A 81 -28.77 16.70 -8.72
N SER A 82 -27.64 16.61 -8.02
CA SER A 82 -27.47 17.14 -6.67
C SER A 82 -27.30 18.67 -6.65
N ARG A 83 -27.35 19.27 -5.46
CA ARG A 83 -27.05 20.68 -5.26
C ARG A 83 -25.85 20.81 -4.32
N ALA A 84 -24.88 21.62 -4.71
CA ALA A 84 -23.74 21.94 -3.84
C ALA A 84 -24.22 22.58 -2.54
N PRO A 85 -23.87 22.04 -1.36
CA PRO A 85 -24.26 22.64 -0.10
C PRO A 85 -23.49 23.93 0.15
N LEU A 86 -24.16 24.90 0.78
CA LEU A 86 -23.53 26.08 1.37
C LEU A 86 -23.01 25.72 2.76
N ALA A 87 -22.00 26.44 3.25
CA ALA A 87 -21.43 26.25 4.58
C ALA A 87 -22.51 26.40 5.67
N THR A 88 -23.45 27.33 5.49
CA THR A 88 -24.60 27.51 6.39
C THR A 88 -25.45 26.25 6.51
N HIS A 89 -25.70 25.53 5.40
CA HIS A 89 -26.45 24.28 5.42
C HIS A 89 -25.71 23.21 6.23
N ILE A 90 -24.41 23.05 6.00
CA ILE A 90 -23.61 22.00 6.66
C ILE A 90 -23.38 22.31 8.14
N ILE A 91 -23.13 23.57 8.49
CA ILE A 91 -22.96 24.00 9.88
C ILE A 91 -24.24 23.76 10.68
N THR A 92 -25.39 24.12 10.12
CA THR A 92 -26.67 23.92 10.80
C THR A 92 -27.01 22.43 10.89
N LEU A 93 -26.76 21.65 9.84
CA LEU A 93 -26.95 20.19 9.88
C LEU A 93 -25.99 19.50 10.87
N ALA A 94 -24.76 19.99 11.02
CA ALA A 94 -23.81 19.49 12.02
C ALA A 94 -24.33 19.70 13.43
N SER A 95 -24.90 20.87 13.72
CA SER A 95 -25.58 21.14 14.99
C SER A 95 -26.79 20.23 15.23
N VAL A 96 -27.63 20.01 14.20
CA VAL A 96 -28.80 19.11 14.29
C VAL A 96 -28.36 17.66 14.53
N TYR A 97 -27.32 17.20 13.84
CA TYR A 97 -26.80 15.83 13.95
C TYR A 97 -25.83 15.65 15.12
N ARG A 98 -25.54 16.72 15.88
CA ARG A 98 -24.58 16.73 17.00
C ARG A 98 -23.21 16.19 16.62
N THR A 99 -22.75 16.56 15.43
CA THR A 99 -21.44 16.18 14.90
C THR A 99 -20.71 17.42 14.40
N THR A 100 -19.55 17.25 13.77
CA THR A 100 -18.78 18.36 13.24
C THR A 100 -19.10 18.60 11.76
N PRO A 101 -18.99 19.84 11.24
CA PRO A 101 -19.27 20.12 9.83
C PRO A 101 -18.46 19.27 8.85
N LEU A 102 -17.23 18.88 9.19
CA LEU A 102 -16.36 18.09 8.33
C LEU A 102 -16.68 16.58 8.33
N THR A 103 -17.39 16.04 9.33
CA THR A 103 -17.81 14.62 9.30
C THR A 103 -18.99 14.38 8.36
N LEU A 104 -19.74 15.44 8.06
CA LEU A 104 -20.89 15.41 7.13
C LEU A 104 -20.49 15.51 5.66
N LEU A 105 -19.21 15.73 5.35
CA LEU A 105 -18.69 15.80 3.99
C LEU A 105 -17.50 14.85 3.85
N ASP A 106 -17.51 14.02 2.80
CA ASP A 106 -16.30 13.28 2.44
C ASP A 106 -15.27 14.21 1.76
N PRO A 107 -13.97 13.85 1.72
CA PRO A 107 -12.94 14.70 1.14
C PRO A 107 -13.21 15.13 -0.30
N ASN A 108 -13.79 14.26 -1.14
CA ASN A 108 -14.11 14.59 -2.53
C ASN A 108 -15.29 15.57 -2.62
N SER A 109 -16.30 15.45 -1.75
CA SER A 109 -17.37 16.44 -1.63
C SER A 109 -16.84 17.80 -1.17
N LEU A 110 -15.92 17.85 -0.20
CA LEU A 110 -15.31 19.09 0.28
C LEU A 110 -14.48 19.80 -0.80
N ASP A 111 -13.77 19.03 -1.64
CA ASP A 111 -12.97 19.56 -2.76
C ASP A 111 -13.82 20.11 -3.92
N ARG A 112 -15.08 19.67 -4.04
CA ARG A 112 -16.02 20.18 -5.05
C ARG A 112 -16.78 21.44 -4.62
N LEU A 113 -16.64 21.86 -3.35
CA LEU A 113 -17.22 23.12 -2.88
C LEU A 113 -16.47 24.35 -3.40
N ALA A 114 -17.15 25.49 -3.45
CA ALA A 114 -16.50 26.78 -3.68
C ALA A 114 -15.46 27.04 -2.58
N ALA A 115 -14.32 27.63 -2.95
CA ALA A 115 -13.20 27.84 -2.02
C ALA A 115 -13.59 28.64 -0.76
N GLN A 116 -14.49 29.62 -0.91
CA GLN A 116 -15.02 30.42 0.19
C GLN A 116 -15.85 29.58 1.17
N GLU A 117 -16.74 28.71 0.67
CA GLU A 117 -17.55 27.83 1.51
C GLU A 117 -16.69 26.79 2.24
N ARG A 118 -15.64 26.27 1.57
CA ARG A 118 -14.67 25.35 2.17
C ARG A 118 -13.91 26.01 3.32
N ASP A 119 -13.40 27.22 3.13
CA ASP A 119 -12.63 27.94 4.16
C ASP A 119 -13.50 28.23 5.38
N ILE A 120 -14.77 28.63 5.17
CA ILE A 120 -15.74 28.82 6.27
C ILE A 120 -15.93 27.51 7.04
N LEU A 121 -16.13 26.37 6.37
CA LEU A 121 -16.32 25.09 7.03
C LEU A 121 -15.09 24.63 7.83
N ILE A 122 -13.89 24.79 7.28
CA ILE A 122 -12.64 24.43 7.96
C ILE A 122 -12.46 25.29 9.22
N ARG A 123 -12.70 26.60 9.13
CA ARG A 123 -12.59 27.52 10.28
C ARG A 123 -13.64 27.25 11.34
N CYS A 124 -14.89 27.04 10.93
CA CYS A 124 -15.99 26.78 11.86
C CYS A 124 -15.90 25.42 12.55
N ASN A 125 -15.26 24.42 11.93
CA ASN A 125 -15.10 23.08 12.50
C ASN A 125 -14.39 23.09 13.86
N ALA A 126 -13.43 23.99 14.07
CA ALA A 126 -12.73 24.13 15.35
C ALA A 126 -13.67 24.52 16.50
N GLY A 127 -14.73 25.29 16.22
CA GLY A 127 -15.74 25.68 17.20
C GLY A 127 -16.67 24.53 17.64
N PHE A 128 -16.82 23.49 16.80
CA PHE A 128 -17.61 22.30 17.12
C PHE A 128 -16.80 21.25 17.88
N ALA A 129 -15.48 21.24 17.75
CA ALA A 129 -14.59 20.33 18.48
C ALA A 129 -14.38 20.74 19.96
N ALA A 130 -14.76 21.96 20.34
CA ALA A 130 -14.55 22.54 21.67
C ALA A 130 -15.86 22.67 22.48
N ALA A 131 -16.44 21.55 22.92
CA ALA A 131 -17.45 21.54 23.98
C ALA A 131 -17.56 20.18 24.70
N PRO A 132 -17.20 20.06 26.00
CA PRO A 132 -17.55 18.92 26.84
C PRO A 132 -18.70 19.28 27.83
N PRO A 133 -19.27 18.28 28.54
CA PRO A 133 -19.43 18.46 29.98
C PRO A 133 -18.92 17.27 30.82
N ARG A 134 -18.50 17.64 32.03
CA ARG A 134 -17.72 16.90 33.04
C ARG A 134 -18.60 16.03 33.96
N LEU A 135 -18.00 15.04 34.63
CA LEU A 135 -17.91 14.95 36.10
C LEU A 135 -17.07 13.72 36.53
N GLY A 136 -16.15 13.93 37.48
CA GLY A 136 -15.35 12.89 38.11
C GLY A 136 -13.92 13.35 38.38
N GLU A 137 -13.73 14.09 39.47
CA GLU A 137 -12.45 14.51 40.03
C GLU A 137 -11.46 13.35 40.16
N ILE A 138 -10.17 13.61 39.92
CA ILE A 138 -9.08 13.38 40.89
C ILE A 138 -7.88 14.24 40.47
N ALA A 139 -7.22 14.74 41.52
CA ALA A 139 -6.20 15.77 41.56
C ALA A 139 -4.94 15.56 40.68
N LEU A 140 -4.33 16.71 40.36
CA LEU A 140 -3.00 16.87 39.75
C LEU A 140 -1.90 16.15 40.57
N PRO A 141 -0.79 15.81 39.90
CA PRO A 141 0.39 16.61 40.17
C PRO A 141 0.96 17.27 38.90
N SER A 142 1.70 18.32 39.19
CA SER A 142 2.13 19.40 38.33
C SER A 142 3.06 19.01 37.18
N SER A 143 2.97 19.84 36.15
CA SER A 143 4.04 20.21 35.22
C SER A 143 4.69 19.10 34.41
N SER A 144 4.09 18.84 33.25
CA SER A 144 4.86 18.65 32.02
C SER A 144 4.22 19.52 30.96
N THR A 145 4.90 20.61 30.63
CA THR A 145 4.64 21.38 29.41
C THR A 145 4.66 20.41 28.23
N VAL A 146 3.48 20.01 27.75
CA VAL A 146 3.36 19.42 26.41
C VAL A 146 3.63 20.57 25.46
N GLN A 147 4.89 20.71 25.05
CA GLN A 147 5.19 21.40 23.82
C GLN A 147 4.32 20.75 22.75
N VAL A 148 3.43 21.55 22.16
CA VAL A 148 2.83 21.23 20.87
C VAL A 148 4.01 21.02 19.93
N ARG A 149 4.35 19.75 19.69
CA ARG A 149 5.16 19.40 18.54
C ARG A 149 4.24 19.67 17.36
N LEU A 150 4.34 20.88 16.80
CA LEU A 150 4.04 21.12 15.40
C LEU A 150 4.54 19.87 14.64
N PRO A 151 3.76 19.30 13.71
CA PRO A 151 4.30 18.23 12.88
C PRO A 151 5.65 18.73 12.41
N ALA A 152 6.72 17.97 12.67
CA ALA A 152 8.02 18.32 12.13
C ALA A 152 7.75 18.64 10.66
N PRO A 153 8.21 19.80 10.14
CA PRO A 153 8.00 20.10 8.74
C PRO A 153 8.40 18.83 8.00
N GLY A 154 7.45 18.25 7.26
CA GLY A 154 7.85 17.39 6.17
C GLY A 154 8.92 18.18 5.45
N SER A 155 10.03 17.53 5.07
CA SER A 155 11.13 18.27 4.45
C SER A 155 10.53 19.20 3.40
N LEU A 156 11.03 20.43 3.24
CA LEU A 156 10.50 21.35 2.23
C LEU A 156 10.30 20.66 0.86
N GLN A 157 11.12 19.63 0.61
CA GLN A 157 10.96 18.65 -0.47
C GLN A 157 9.64 17.85 -0.44
N GLU A 158 9.23 17.20 0.65
CA GLU A 158 7.94 16.51 0.78
C GLU A 158 6.73 17.44 0.53
N GLU A 159 6.80 18.70 0.97
CA GLU A 159 5.76 19.70 0.72
C GLU A 159 5.74 20.14 -0.75
N VAL A 160 6.90 20.42 -1.33
CA VAL A 160 7.06 20.77 -2.75
C VAL A 160 6.60 19.62 -3.65
N GLU A 161 6.91 18.38 -3.29
CA GLU A 161 6.45 17.18 -4.00
C GLU A 161 4.92 17.05 -3.98
N MET A 162 4.27 17.33 -2.84
CA MET A 162 2.82 17.30 -2.73
C MET A 162 2.17 18.38 -3.61
N ILE A 163 2.76 19.58 -3.67
CA ILE A 163 2.32 20.67 -4.55
C ILE A 163 2.46 20.27 -6.03
N ALA A 164 3.61 19.68 -6.41
CA ALA A 164 3.84 19.19 -7.77
C ALA A 164 2.82 18.11 -8.18
N ARG A 165 2.55 17.15 -7.29
CA ARG A 165 1.51 16.13 -7.50
C ARG A 165 0.13 16.75 -7.69
N ARG A 166 -0.21 17.79 -6.92
CA ARG A 166 -1.49 18.52 -7.08
C ARG A 166 -1.61 19.18 -8.45
N ALA A 167 -0.55 19.82 -8.92
CA ALA A 167 -0.51 20.46 -10.24
C ALA A 167 -0.68 19.42 -11.37
N MET A 168 -0.02 18.26 -11.25
CA MET A 168 -0.18 17.15 -12.20
C MET A 168 -1.63 16.67 -12.29
N ARG A 169 -2.35 16.50 -11.16
CA ARG A 169 -3.77 16.08 -11.18
C ARG A 169 -4.64 17.07 -11.95
N PHE A 170 -4.36 18.37 -11.82
CA PHE A 170 -5.10 19.40 -12.53
C PHE A 170 -4.87 19.32 -14.05
N ALA A 171 -3.61 19.16 -14.48
CA ALA A 171 -3.26 19.05 -15.89
C ALA A 171 -3.98 17.88 -16.59
N THR A 172 -4.05 16.72 -15.93
CA THR A 172 -4.75 15.53 -16.47
C THR A 172 -6.23 15.76 -16.81
N GLY A 173 -6.92 16.67 -16.11
CA GLY A 173 -8.36 16.86 -16.26
C GLY A 173 -8.79 17.81 -17.39
N ALA A 174 -7.85 18.51 -18.01
CA ALA A 174 -8.13 19.62 -18.94
C ALA A 174 -8.08 19.23 -20.44
N GLU A 175 -7.74 17.99 -20.76
CA GLU A 175 -7.46 17.53 -22.13
C GLU A 175 -8.64 16.75 -22.76
N GLY A 176 -8.70 16.69 -24.10
CA GLY A 176 -9.76 15.99 -24.86
C GLY A 176 -9.63 14.45 -24.88
N SER A 177 -8.42 13.95 -24.62
CA SER A 177 -8.12 12.64 -24.02
C SER A 177 -7.95 12.90 -22.52
N ASN A 178 -8.31 11.98 -21.62
CA ASN A 178 -8.09 12.26 -20.19
C ASN A 178 -6.59 12.19 -19.79
N VAL A 179 -5.69 11.98 -20.76
CA VAL A 179 -4.24 12.14 -20.61
C VAL A 179 -3.62 12.59 -21.95
N GLY A 180 -2.67 13.52 -21.90
CA GLY A 180 -1.81 13.90 -23.04
C GLY A 180 -0.35 13.51 -22.87
N PRO A 181 0.47 13.71 -23.93
CA PRO A 181 1.87 13.33 -23.94
C PRO A 181 2.71 14.03 -22.84
N GLU A 182 2.47 15.32 -22.58
CA GLU A 182 3.18 16.07 -21.54
C GLU A 182 2.87 15.55 -20.15
N THR A 183 1.58 15.32 -19.88
CA THR A 183 1.10 14.75 -18.62
C THR A 183 1.68 13.35 -18.38
N LEU A 184 1.73 12.53 -19.44
CA LEU A 184 2.27 11.18 -19.37
C LEU A 184 3.79 11.18 -19.14
N GLN A 185 4.51 12.10 -19.79
CA GLN A 185 5.93 12.34 -19.56
C GLN A 185 6.21 12.82 -18.12
N GLN A 186 5.33 13.63 -17.56
CA GLN A 186 5.43 14.09 -16.18
C GLN A 186 5.26 12.90 -15.21
N ILE A 187 4.27 12.03 -15.43
CA ILE A 187 4.07 10.82 -14.61
C ILE A 187 5.29 9.90 -14.72
N ARG A 188 5.81 9.67 -15.93
CA ARG A 188 7.04 8.89 -16.16
C ARG A 188 8.21 9.44 -15.35
N SER A 189 8.39 10.76 -15.33
CA SER A 189 9.46 11.43 -14.58
C SER A 189 9.32 11.22 -13.07
N GLU A 190 8.10 11.36 -12.52
CA GLU A 190 7.84 11.10 -11.09
C GLU A 190 8.07 9.64 -10.72
N VAL A 191 7.63 8.70 -11.56
CA VAL A 191 7.88 7.27 -11.35
C VAL A 191 9.38 6.96 -11.36
N ALA A 192 10.13 7.55 -12.30
CA ALA A 192 11.60 7.40 -12.35
C ALA A 192 12.28 7.99 -11.12
N HIS A 193 11.80 9.13 -10.64
CA HIS A 193 12.30 9.75 -9.42
C HIS A 193 12.13 8.82 -8.21
N VAL A 194 10.91 8.32 -8.00
CA VAL A 194 10.61 7.40 -6.88
C VAL A 194 11.38 6.08 -7.00
N ALA A 195 11.50 5.52 -8.20
CA ALA A 195 12.27 4.29 -8.44
C ALA A 195 13.76 4.45 -8.05
N GLN A 196 14.34 5.63 -8.30
CA GLN A 196 15.73 5.94 -7.93
C GLN A 196 15.91 6.21 -6.43
N LEU A 197 14.91 6.79 -5.77
CA LEU A 197 14.92 7.01 -4.32
C LEU A 197 14.70 5.74 -3.51
N TYR A 198 13.97 4.77 -4.07
CA TYR A 198 13.58 3.53 -3.39
C TYR A 198 14.74 2.83 -2.64
N PRO A 199 15.92 2.61 -3.24
CA PRO A 199 17.01 1.92 -2.55
C PRO A 199 17.82 2.81 -1.59
N ARG A 200 17.52 4.11 -1.55
CA ARG A 200 18.32 5.14 -0.84
C ARG A 200 17.59 5.76 0.34
N GLN A 201 16.25 5.72 0.35
CA GLN A 201 15.44 6.34 1.38
C GLN A 201 14.61 5.31 2.17
N PRO A 202 14.27 5.60 3.44
CA PRO A 202 13.36 4.76 4.20
C PRO A 202 11.99 4.69 3.53
N LEU A 203 11.44 3.48 3.42
CA LEU A 203 10.21 3.19 2.69
C LEU A 203 9.01 4.04 3.16
N VAL A 204 8.95 4.41 4.45
CA VAL A 204 7.89 5.24 5.02
C VAL A 204 7.71 6.59 4.32
N HIS A 205 8.78 7.17 3.77
CA HIS A 205 8.72 8.44 3.03
C HIS A 205 8.16 8.28 1.61
N LEU A 206 8.23 7.07 1.04
CA LEU A 206 7.87 6.82 -0.36
C LEU A 206 6.47 6.22 -0.51
N LEU A 207 5.93 5.58 0.52
CA LEU A 207 4.64 4.87 0.46
C LEU A 207 3.47 5.79 0.08
N GLY A 208 3.40 6.99 0.67
CA GLY A 208 2.35 7.96 0.36
C GLY A 208 2.39 8.37 -1.11
N SER A 209 3.58 8.76 -1.59
CA SER A 209 3.83 9.15 -2.98
C SER A 209 3.50 8.02 -3.96
N LEU A 210 3.90 6.78 -3.67
CA LEU A 210 3.59 5.60 -4.49
C LEU A 210 2.08 5.31 -4.55
N ALA A 211 1.38 5.38 -3.42
CA ALA A 211 -0.06 5.16 -3.36
C ALA A 211 -0.83 6.24 -4.13
N GLU A 212 -0.44 7.51 -3.98
CA GLU A 212 -1.04 8.62 -4.73
C GLU A 212 -0.82 8.48 -6.25
N LEU A 213 0.39 8.06 -6.66
CA LEU A 213 0.70 7.80 -8.07
C LEU A 213 -0.13 6.61 -8.60
N GLN A 214 -0.28 5.54 -7.82
CA GLN A 214 -1.12 4.39 -8.22
C GLN A 214 -2.58 4.80 -8.43
N ASP A 215 -3.16 5.52 -7.47
CA ASP A 215 -4.53 6.02 -7.58
C ASP A 215 -4.70 6.98 -8.75
N MET A 216 -3.68 7.76 -9.08
CA MET A 216 -3.68 8.62 -10.27
C MET A 216 -3.75 7.79 -11.55
N VAL A 217 -2.78 6.90 -11.78
CA VAL A 217 -2.68 6.16 -13.05
C VAL A 217 -3.85 5.20 -13.25
N PHE A 218 -4.40 4.63 -12.17
CA PHE A 218 -5.61 3.79 -12.25
C PHE A 218 -6.85 4.61 -12.64
N ARG A 219 -7.06 5.78 -12.04
CA ARG A 219 -8.15 6.69 -12.47
C ARG A 219 -7.97 7.16 -13.91
N LEU A 220 -6.73 7.36 -14.35
CA LEU A 220 -6.46 7.67 -15.74
C LEU A 220 -6.88 6.52 -16.64
N LEU A 221 -6.50 5.28 -16.34
CA LEU A 221 -6.89 4.08 -17.09
C LEU A 221 -8.41 3.85 -17.13
N GLU A 222 -9.15 4.22 -16.09
CA GLU A 222 -10.63 4.14 -16.05
C GLU A 222 -11.33 5.10 -17.04
N GLY A 223 -10.61 6.10 -17.56
CA GLY A 223 -11.13 7.09 -18.50
C GLY A 223 -11.03 6.67 -19.97
N ARG A 224 -10.78 7.64 -20.86
CA ARG A 224 -10.68 7.43 -22.32
C ARG A 224 -9.36 7.96 -22.84
N GLN A 225 -8.47 7.05 -23.24
CA GLN A 225 -7.17 7.36 -23.84
C GLN A 225 -7.04 6.73 -25.23
N ARG A 226 -6.02 7.15 -25.97
CA ARG A 226 -5.63 6.46 -27.21
C ARG A 226 -4.91 5.15 -26.86
N PRO A 227 -4.96 4.12 -27.72
CA PRO A 227 -4.33 2.82 -27.42
C PRO A 227 -2.84 2.90 -27.05
N THR A 228 -2.08 3.81 -27.66
CA THR A 228 -0.66 4.03 -27.34
C THR A 228 -0.48 4.61 -25.93
N GLU A 229 -1.31 5.60 -25.57
CA GLU A 229 -1.31 6.20 -24.23
C GLU A 229 -1.76 5.18 -23.16
N SER A 230 -2.71 4.31 -23.50
CA SER A 230 -3.14 3.23 -22.61
C SER A 230 -1.99 2.24 -22.34
N ALA A 231 -1.22 1.86 -23.36
CA ALA A 231 -0.07 0.95 -23.19
C ALA A 231 0.99 1.56 -22.26
N ASP A 232 1.29 2.85 -22.43
CA ASP A 232 2.20 3.58 -21.55
C ASP A 232 1.67 3.68 -20.11
N LEU A 233 0.38 3.97 -19.93
CA LEU A 233 -0.25 3.99 -18.61
C LEU A 233 -0.22 2.62 -17.94
N TYR A 234 -0.40 1.53 -18.70
CA TYR A 234 -0.25 0.18 -18.18
C TYR A 234 1.20 -0.12 -17.79
N LEU A 235 2.20 0.34 -18.54
CA LEU A 235 3.61 0.21 -18.17
C LEU A 235 3.89 0.88 -16.83
N LEU A 236 3.49 2.16 -16.69
CA LEU A 236 3.66 2.95 -15.47
C LEU A 236 2.90 2.34 -14.29
N SER A 237 1.67 1.90 -14.52
CA SER A 237 0.84 1.22 -13.51
C SER A 237 1.45 -0.07 -13.01
N GLY A 238 2.07 -0.86 -13.92
CA GLY A 238 2.75 -2.09 -13.56
C GLY A 238 4.03 -1.84 -12.75
N ILE A 239 4.80 -0.82 -13.11
CA ILE A 239 5.98 -0.38 -12.36
C ILE A 239 5.59 0.06 -10.94
N ILE A 240 4.59 0.93 -10.80
CA ILE A 240 4.14 1.44 -9.49
C ILE A 240 3.59 0.30 -8.61
N SER A 241 2.70 -0.53 -9.17
CA SER A 241 2.15 -1.69 -8.45
C SER A 241 3.25 -2.68 -8.06
N GLY A 242 4.26 -2.84 -8.90
CA GLY A 242 5.47 -3.57 -8.63
C GLY A 242 6.28 -3.04 -7.43
N MET A 243 6.52 -1.73 -7.39
CA MET A 243 7.19 -1.09 -6.25
C MET A 243 6.38 -1.22 -4.96
N LEU A 244 5.05 -1.12 -5.02
CA LEU A 244 4.16 -1.35 -3.88
C LEU A 244 4.13 -2.82 -3.43
N ALA A 245 4.27 -3.77 -4.36
CA ALA A 245 4.43 -5.17 -4.03
C ALA A 245 5.73 -5.41 -3.25
N LYS A 246 6.85 -4.84 -3.73
CA LYS A 246 8.12 -4.90 -3.02
C LYS A 246 8.05 -4.19 -1.66
N ALA A 247 7.37 -3.05 -1.59
CA ALA A 247 7.19 -2.31 -0.35
C ALA A 247 6.43 -3.14 0.70
N SER A 248 5.32 -3.74 0.28
CA SER A 248 4.51 -4.62 1.12
C SER A 248 5.29 -5.85 1.60
N HIS A 249 6.16 -6.40 0.74
CA HIS A 249 7.07 -7.49 1.09
C HIS A 249 8.07 -7.05 2.16
N ASP A 250 8.71 -5.89 2.00
CA ASP A 250 9.70 -5.37 2.95
C ASP A 250 9.08 -5.04 4.32
N LEU A 251 7.78 -4.70 4.35
CA LEU A 251 6.98 -4.54 5.57
C LEU A 251 6.49 -5.86 6.19
N GLY A 252 6.81 -7.00 5.58
CA GLY A 252 6.41 -8.32 6.10
C GLY A 252 4.95 -8.68 5.86
N ASN A 253 4.28 -8.07 4.88
CA ASN A 253 2.91 -8.41 4.48
C ASN A 253 2.89 -9.14 3.13
N PRO A 254 3.11 -10.47 3.09
CA PRO A 254 3.17 -11.23 1.85
C PRO A 254 1.84 -11.29 1.11
N HIS A 255 0.71 -11.20 1.81
CA HIS A 255 -0.62 -11.18 1.19
C HIS A 255 -0.82 -9.90 0.38
N ALA A 256 -0.59 -8.73 0.99
CA ALA A 256 -0.67 -7.45 0.27
C ALA A 256 0.36 -7.37 -0.87
N ALA A 257 1.58 -7.88 -0.64
CA ALA A 257 2.62 -7.94 -1.66
C ALA A 257 2.18 -8.75 -2.89
N MET A 258 1.58 -9.93 -2.68
CA MET A 258 1.10 -10.76 -3.78
C MET A 258 -0.10 -10.14 -4.50
N THR A 259 -1.00 -9.45 -3.80
CA THR A 259 -2.10 -8.70 -4.42
C THR A 259 -1.56 -7.62 -5.37
N GLN A 260 -0.60 -6.83 -4.93
CA GLN A 260 0.03 -5.80 -5.75
C GLN A 260 0.81 -6.39 -6.92
N ALA A 261 1.51 -7.52 -6.72
CA ALA A 261 2.23 -8.21 -7.79
C ALA A 261 1.27 -8.80 -8.85
N ARG A 262 0.07 -9.24 -8.46
CA ARG A 262 -0.97 -9.69 -9.39
C ARG A 262 -1.55 -8.54 -10.21
N ALA A 263 -1.77 -7.37 -9.61
CA ALA A 263 -2.14 -6.18 -10.37
C ALA A 263 -1.03 -5.78 -11.35
N ALA A 264 0.23 -5.83 -10.90
CA ALA A 264 1.38 -5.48 -11.72
C ALA A 264 1.54 -6.37 -12.96
N ILE A 265 1.33 -7.69 -12.85
CA ILE A 265 1.47 -8.58 -14.01
C ILE A 265 0.36 -8.35 -15.05
N VAL A 266 -0.88 -8.08 -14.61
CA VAL A 266 -1.98 -7.70 -15.52
C VAL A 266 -1.63 -6.42 -16.27
N CYS A 267 -1.07 -5.43 -15.58
CA CYS A 267 -0.61 -4.20 -16.22
C CYS A 267 0.53 -4.48 -17.22
N ALA A 268 1.52 -5.29 -16.84
CA ALA A 268 2.63 -5.66 -17.73
C ALA A 268 2.18 -6.46 -18.96
N GLU A 269 1.15 -7.29 -18.83
CA GLU A 269 0.52 -8.00 -19.94
C GLU A 269 -0.13 -7.02 -20.92
N ASN A 270 -0.97 -6.10 -20.43
CA ASN A 270 -1.63 -5.08 -21.26
C ASN A 270 -0.66 -4.06 -21.86
N ALA A 271 0.47 -3.79 -21.20
CA ALA A 271 1.53 -2.93 -21.72
C ALA A 271 2.35 -3.58 -22.85
N GLY A 272 2.26 -4.90 -23.04
CA GLY A 272 3.09 -5.57 -24.04
C GLY A 272 4.57 -5.74 -23.65
N HIS A 273 4.98 -5.40 -22.42
CA HIS A 273 6.40 -5.18 -22.10
C HIS A 273 7.05 -6.39 -21.40
N ASP A 274 7.87 -7.16 -22.10
CA ASP A 274 8.47 -8.41 -21.58
C ASP A 274 9.50 -8.20 -20.45
N GLY A 275 10.24 -7.09 -20.45
CA GLY A 275 11.13 -6.72 -19.32
C GLY A 275 10.36 -6.62 -17.99
N LEU A 276 9.28 -5.83 -17.97
CA LEU A 276 8.39 -5.69 -16.82
C LEU A 276 7.68 -7.00 -16.45
N ARG A 277 7.19 -7.78 -17.42
CA ARG A 277 6.59 -9.11 -17.13
C ARG A 277 7.58 -10.01 -16.41
N THR A 278 8.83 -10.05 -16.89
CA THR A 278 9.92 -10.80 -16.25
C THR A 278 10.17 -10.28 -14.83
N TRP A 279 10.32 -8.97 -14.67
CA TRP A 279 10.56 -8.32 -13.38
C TRP A 279 9.46 -8.65 -12.35
N VAL A 280 8.19 -8.59 -12.74
CA VAL A 280 7.06 -8.91 -11.86
C VAL A 280 7.01 -10.41 -11.52
N ARG A 281 7.30 -11.30 -12.47
CA ARG A 281 7.40 -12.74 -12.19
C ARG A 281 8.50 -13.05 -11.16
N VAL A 282 9.62 -12.34 -11.25
CA VAL A 282 10.68 -12.42 -10.24
C VAL A 282 10.20 -11.93 -8.88
N LEU A 283 9.45 -10.82 -8.81
CA LEU A 283 8.85 -10.38 -7.55
C LEU A 283 7.91 -11.42 -6.95
N GLN A 284 7.03 -12.02 -7.75
CA GLN A 284 6.11 -13.06 -7.28
C GLN A 284 6.89 -14.26 -6.71
N SER A 285 7.94 -14.69 -7.41
CA SER A 285 8.85 -15.75 -6.93
C SER A 285 9.51 -15.38 -5.61
N MET A 286 10.07 -14.16 -5.52
CA MET A 286 10.75 -13.67 -4.32
C MET A 286 9.80 -13.57 -3.11
N ILE A 287 8.58 -13.08 -3.32
CA ILE A 287 7.55 -13.00 -2.27
C ILE A 287 7.20 -14.40 -1.76
N ALA A 288 6.97 -15.35 -2.67
CA ALA A 288 6.66 -16.74 -2.31
C ALA A 288 7.83 -17.44 -1.59
N TYR A 289 9.07 -17.17 -2.05
CA TYR A 289 10.30 -17.68 -1.44
C TYR A 289 10.41 -17.26 0.03
N TRP A 290 10.27 -15.96 0.32
CA TRP A 290 10.36 -15.45 1.69
C TRP A 290 9.14 -15.78 2.54
N ALA A 291 7.98 -16.05 1.94
CA ALA A 291 6.81 -16.58 2.62
C ALA A 291 6.95 -18.07 3.02
N GLY A 292 8.09 -18.72 2.70
CA GLY A 292 8.34 -20.12 3.04
C GLY A 292 7.74 -21.12 2.06
N ASN A 293 7.36 -20.69 0.85
CA ASN A 293 6.73 -21.52 -0.17
C ASN A 293 7.63 -21.67 -1.41
N PRO A 294 8.75 -22.42 -1.33
CA PRO A 294 9.74 -22.51 -2.40
C PRO A 294 9.20 -23.18 -3.68
N HIS A 295 8.23 -24.09 -3.57
CA HIS A 295 7.58 -24.69 -4.75
C HIS A 295 6.75 -23.68 -5.53
N GLU A 296 5.98 -22.83 -4.87
CA GLU A 296 5.25 -21.74 -5.55
C GLU A 296 6.23 -20.70 -6.11
N ALA A 297 7.35 -20.45 -5.41
CA ALA A 297 8.41 -19.60 -5.94
C ALA A 297 9.00 -20.14 -7.25
N ALA A 298 9.17 -21.47 -7.36
CA ALA A 298 9.63 -22.13 -8.59
C ALA A 298 8.61 -21.97 -9.73
N ARG A 299 7.32 -22.11 -9.45
CA ARG A 299 6.27 -21.92 -10.46
C ARG A 299 6.29 -20.52 -11.07
N TYR A 300 6.56 -19.49 -10.26
CA TYR A 300 6.69 -18.12 -10.77
C TYR A 300 7.97 -17.90 -11.60
N VAL A 301 9.05 -18.61 -11.28
CA VAL A 301 10.27 -18.64 -12.12
C VAL A 301 9.94 -19.25 -13.48
N ASP A 302 9.30 -20.42 -13.49
CA ASP A 302 8.93 -21.11 -14.72
C ASP A 302 7.97 -20.26 -15.57
N ALA A 303 6.98 -19.61 -14.95
CA ALA A 303 6.06 -18.69 -15.62
C ALA A 303 6.73 -17.41 -16.14
N GLY A 304 7.94 -17.08 -15.68
CA GLY A 304 8.73 -15.95 -16.18
C GLY A 304 9.69 -16.31 -17.30
N ALA A 305 9.97 -17.60 -17.53
CA ALA A 305 11.04 -18.05 -18.41
C ALA A 305 10.85 -17.58 -19.87
N GLU A 306 9.62 -17.65 -20.38
CA GLU A 306 9.31 -17.25 -21.76
C GLU A 306 9.50 -15.74 -21.97
N HIS A 307 9.10 -14.93 -20.99
CA HIS A 307 9.30 -13.47 -21.03
C HIS A 307 10.79 -13.11 -20.95
N ALA A 308 11.53 -13.79 -20.07
CA ALA A 308 12.97 -13.56 -19.91
C ALA A 308 13.75 -13.92 -21.18
N ALA A 309 13.32 -14.93 -21.94
CA ALA A 309 13.94 -15.30 -23.20
C ALA A 309 13.73 -14.24 -24.31
N ARG A 310 12.68 -13.41 -24.22
CA ARG A 310 12.36 -12.37 -25.20
C ARG A 310 12.88 -10.98 -24.86
N THR A 311 13.40 -10.77 -23.66
CA THR A 311 13.98 -9.48 -23.24
C THR A 311 15.49 -9.61 -23.05
N ALA A 312 16.22 -8.56 -23.44
CA ALA A 312 17.65 -8.41 -23.15
C ALA A 312 17.91 -7.49 -21.95
N SER A 313 16.87 -7.06 -21.22
CA SER A 313 17.00 -6.13 -20.08
C SER A 313 17.72 -6.74 -18.89
N THR A 314 18.02 -5.92 -17.88
CA THR A 314 18.58 -6.45 -16.63
C THR A 314 17.65 -7.44 -15.91
N SER A 315 16.35 -7.43 -16.21
CA SER A 315 15.38 -8.40 -15.69
C SER A 315 15.63 -9.82 -16.21
N ALA A 316 16.17 -9.98 -17.43
CA ALA A 316 16.59 -11.27 -17.98
C ALA A 316 17.71 -11.93 -17.14
N VAL A 317 18.49 -11.12 -16.42
CA VAL A 317 19.52 -11.61 -15.49
C VAL A 317 18.92 -11.94 -14.13
N TRP A 318 17.90 -11.21 -13.70
CA TRP A 318 17.33 -11.37 -12.38
C TRP A 318 16.55 -12.68 -12.24
N LEU A 319 15.82 -13.10 -13.28
CA LEU A 319 15.05 -14.35 -13.25
C LEU A 319 15.92 -15.59 -12.96
N PRO A 320 17.00 -15.89 -13.71
CA PRO A 320 17.87 -17.02 -13.40
C PRO A 320 18.58 -16.86 -12.05
N ALA A 321 18.95 -15.64 -11.64
CA ALA A 321 19.51 -15.41 -10.31
C ALA A 321 18.51 -15.76 -9.18
N GLN A 322 17.23 -15.44 -9.35
CA GLN A 322 16.17 -15.85 -8.42
C GLN A 322 15.90 -17.35 -8.49
N ALA A 323 15.95 -17.96 -9.69
CA ALA A 323 15.84 -19.40 -9.86
C ALA A 323 16.90 -20.15 -9.05
N ALA A 324 18.15 -19.69 -9.08
CA ALA A 324 19.25 -20.27 -8.29
C ALA A 324 18.90 -20.33 -6.80
N ARG A 325 18.35 -19.24 -6.21
CA ARG A 325 17.95 -19.22 -4.80
C ARG A 325 16.85 -20.22 -4.48
N VAL A 326 15.84 -20.30 -5.36
CA VAL A 326 14.73 -21.24 -5.22
C VAL A 326 15.23 -22.69 -5.27
N TRP A 327 16.07 -23.02 -6.24
CA TRP A 327 16.63 -24.36 -6.38
C TRP A 327 17.59 -24.72 -5.24
N GLY A 328 18.29 -23.74 -4.67
CA GLY A 328 19.13 -23.92 -3.49
C GLY A 328 18.32 -24.44 -2.31
N VAL A 329 17.24 -23.75 -1.95
CA VAL A 329 16.34 -24.17 -0.84
C VAL A 329 15.69 -25.52 -1.11
N LEU A 330 15.43 -25.86 -2.37
CA LEU A 330 14.89 -27.16 -2.78
C LEU A 330 15.95 -28.28 -2.86
N GLY A 331 17.23 -27.97 -2.66
CA GLY A 331 18.32 -28.95 -2.65
C GLY A 331 18.80 -29.41 -4.03
N HIS A 332 18.44 -28.71 -5.11
CA HIS A 332 18.79 -29.10 -6.48
C HIS A 332 20.11 -28.48 -6.93
N ALA A 333 21.24 -29.05 -6.48
CA ALA A 333 22.57 -28.49 -6.68
C ALA A 333 22.96 -28.23 -8.15
N GLU A 334 22.61 -29.15 -9.06
CA GLU A 334 22.89 -28.99 -10.49
C GLU A 334 22.14 -27.77 -11.06
N ARG A 335 20.84 -27.67 -10.76
CA ARG A 335 19.98 -26.54 -11.21
C ARG A 335 20.42 -25.20 -10.64
N VAL A 336 21.02 -25.17 -9.45
CA VAL A 336 21.62 -23.95 -8.90
C VAL A 336 22.80 -23.49 -9.76
N ASN A 337 23.72 -24.39 -10.10
CA ASN A 337 24.87 -24.06 -10.92
C ASN A 337 24.43 -23.63 -12.33
N GLU A 338 23.50 -24.35 -12.95
CA GLU A 338 22.92 -23.97 -14.25
C GLU A 338 22.29 -22.58 -14.22
N ALA A 339 21.48 -22.27 -13.21
CA ALA A 339 20.84 -20.98 -13.07
C ALA A 339 21.85 -19.84 -12.83
N ILE A 340 22.95 -20.08 -12.11
CA ILE A 340 24.02 -19.11 -11.94
C ILE A 340 24.72 -18.84 -13.29
N THR A 341 25.08 -19.89 -14.04
CA THR A 341 25.68 -19.75 -15.38
C THR A 341 24.75 -19.00 -16.32
N GLN A 342 23.45 -19.33 -16.34
CA GLN A 342 22.45 -18.62 -17.14
C GLN A 342 22.38 -17.13 -16.79
N ALA A 343 22.48 -16.77 -15.50
CA ALA A 343 22.51 -15.37 -15.08
C ALA A 343 23.80 -14.66 -15.54
N GLU A 344 24.93 -15.35 -15.61
CA GLU A 344 26.17 -14.80 -16.15
C GLU A 344 26.09 -14.59 -17.66
N GLU A 345 25.63 -15.58 -18.41
CA GLU A 345 25.43 -15.47 -19.86
C GLU A 345 24.39 -14.41 -20.24
N ALA A 346 23.32 -14.29 -19.46
CA ALA A 346 22.32 -13.24 -19.65
C ALA A 346 22.95 -11.86 -19.42
N ARG A 347 23.87 -11.73 -18.45
CA ARG A 347 24.55 -10.46 -18.15
C ARG A 347 25.35 -9.94 -19.33
N GLU A 348 26.08 -10.81 -20.01
CA GLU A 348 26.90 -10.45 -21.17
C GLU A 348 26.06 -9.97 -22.37
N ARG A 349 24.77 -10.31 -22.41
CA ARG A 349 23.84 -9.96 -23.48
C ARG A 349 22.95 -8.78 -23.14
N VAL A 350 23.14 -8.13 -21.98
CA VAL A 350 22.22 -7.09 -21.53
C VAL A 350 22.22 -5.88 -22.46
N GLN A 351 21.02 -5.49 -22.89
CA GLN A 351 20.72 -4.23 -23.55
C GLN A 351 19.64 -3.53 -22.72
N ARG A 352 19.90 -2.28 -22.33
CA ARG A 352 18.97 -1.52 -21.48
C ARG A 352 17.69 -1.23 -22.26
N ASP A 353 16.55 -1.55 -21.65
CA ASP A 353 15.21 -1.26 -22.18
C ASP A 353 14.55 -0.08 -21.44
N GLU A 354 13.31 0.24 -21.83
CA GLU A 354 12.52 1.31 -21.22
C GLU A 354 12.35 1.15 -19.70
N LEU A 355 12.32 -0.09 -19.19
CA LEU A 355 12.25 -0.35 -17.75
C LEU A 355 13.59 0.00 -17.06
N ASP A 356 14.71 -0.38 -17.67
CA ASP A 356 16.05 -0.10 -17.17
C ASP A 356 16.40 1.41 -17.16
N GLU A 357 15.69 2.23 -17.95
CA GLU A 357 15.82 3.69 -17.97
C GLU A 357 15.30 4.36 -16.68
N PHE A 358 14.30 3.79 -16.02
CA PHE A 358 13.79 4.31 -14.74
C PHE A 358 14.85 4.22 -13.62
N GLY A 359 15.83 3.32 -13.77
CA GLY A 359 16.93 3.18 -12.83
C GLY A 359 16.50 2.68 -11.44
N GLY A 360 17.42 2.81 -10.48
CA GLY A 360 17.16 2.42 -9.10
C GLY A 360 16.68 0.97 -8.96
N ILE A 361 15.53 0.79 -8.31
CA ILE A 361 14.95 -0.54 -8.08
C ILE A 361 14.51 -1.27 -9.38
N MET A 362 14.35 -0.55 -10.49
CA MET A 362 13.97 -1.15 -11.77
C MET A 362 15.14 -1.88 -12.46
N THR A 363 16.36 -1.71 -11.96
CA THR A 363 17.56 -2.36 -12.52
C THR A 363 18.08 -3.49 -11.63
N PHE A 364 18.68 -4.51 -12.24
CA PHE A 364 19.38 -5.58 -11.53
C PHE A 364 20.90 -5.47 -11.71
N ALA A 365 21.56 -4.81 -10.75
CA ALA A 365 23.00 -4.54 -10.78
C ALA A 365 23.86 -5.78 -10.44
N ARG A 366 25.12 -5.79 -10.93
CA ARG A 366 26.08 -6.89 -10.70
C ARG A 366 26.30 -7.23 -9.21
N PRO A 367 26.44 -6.27 -8.27
CA PRO A 367 26.57 -6.61 -6.85
C PRO A 367 25.38 -7.41 -6.31
N ARG A 368 24.16 -7.07 -6.76
CA ARG A 368 22.93 -7.79 -6.36
C ARG A 368 22.87 -9.18 -6.97
N GLN A 369 23.33 -9.35 -8.22
CA GLN A 369 23.47 -10.67 -8.85
C GLN A 369 24.41 -11.58 -8.05
N LEU A 370 25.59 -11.09 -7.65
CA LEU A 370 26.55 -11.85 -6.87
C LEU A 370 25.98 -12.24 -5.50
N TYR A 371 25.24 -11.34 -4.85
CA TYR A 371 24.54 -11.66 -3.61
C TYR A 371 23.53 -12.82 -3.78
N TYR A 372 22.75 -12.83 -4.88
CA TYR A 372 21.79 -13.91 -5.14
C TYR A 372 22.49 -15.25 -5.37
N ALA A 373 23.61 -15.24 -6.10
CA ALA A 373 24.42 -16.45 -6.32
C ALA A 373 25.00 -16.98 -5.00
N ALA A 374 25.55 -16.10 -4.15
CA ALA A 374 26.07 -16.48 -2.85
C ALA A 374 24.97 -17.05 -1.94
N ASP A 375 23.79 -16.41 -1.86
CA ASP A 375 22.65 -16.89 -1.06
C ASP A 375 22.18 -18.28 -1.53
N ALA A 376 22.18 -18.54 -2.84
CA ALA A 376 21.85 -19.84 -3.40
C ALA A 376 22.87 -20.92 -3.03
N GLN A 377 24.16 -20.59 -3.09
CA GLN A 377 25.27 -21.52 -2.81
C GLN A 377 25.33 -21.98 -1.35
N VAL A 378 24.84 -21.18 -0.40
CA VAL A 378 24.78 -21.54 1.04
C VAL A 378 24.01 -22.85 1.28
N TRP A 379 23.07 -23.19 0.40
CA TRP A 379 22.26 -24.40 0.51
C TRP A 379 22.90 -25.64 -0.10
N LEU A 380 24.01 -25.47 -0.82
CA LEU A 380 24.71 -26.58 -1.45
C LEU A 380 25.61 -27.29 -0.43
N PRO A 381 25.71 -28.63 -0.50
CA PRO A 381 26.71 -29.34 0.29
C PRO A 381 28.10 -28.81 -0.07
N ASP A 382 28.93 -28.58 0.96
CA ASP A 382 30.30 -28.10 0.80
C ASP A 382 31.05 -28.95 -0.24
N ARG A 383 31.35 -28.37 -1.40
CA ARG A 383 32.23 -29.01 -2.40
C ARG A 383 33.64 -29.27 -1.86
N ASN A 384 34.03 -28.57 -0.78
CA ASN A 384 35.28 -28.73 -0.05
C ASN A 384 35.17 -29.58 1.22
N ALA A 385 34.00 -30.12 1.56
CA ALA A 385 33.91 -31.14 2.59
C ALA A 385 34.51 -32.41 2.00
N ALA A 386 35.74 -32.74 2.41
CA ALA A 386 36.33 -34.04 2.14
C ALA A 386 35.29 -35.13 2.45
N PRO A 387 35.18 -36.18 1.60
CA PRO A 387 34.23 -37.26 1.86
C PRO A 387 34.45 -37.75 3.29
N PRO A 388 33.39 -37.99 4.08
CA PRO A 388 33.55 -38.42 5.45
C PRO A 388 34.44 -39.67 5.45
N THR A 389 35.65 -39.54 6.00
CA THR A 389 36.55 -40.66 6.18
C THR A 389 35.78 -41.72 6.96
N PRO A 390 35.79 -43.00 6.54
CA PRO A 390 35.09 -44.04 7.25
C PRO A 390 35.68 -44.14 8.65
N ARG A 391 34.97 -43.54 9.61
CA ARG A 391 35.38 -43.52 11.01
C ARG A 391 35.34 -44.98 11.47
N GLN A 392 36.52 -45.56 11.65
CA GLN A 392 36.69 -46.91 12.20
C GLN A 392 35.72 -47.10 13.36
N ARG A 393 34.89 -48.15 13.25
CA ARG A 393 34.06 -48.67 14.33
C ARG A 393 34.94 -48.87 15.57
N ARG A 394 34.95 -47.90 16.48
CA ARG A 394 35.38 -48.15 17.86
C ARG A 394 34.22 -48.83 18.56
N SER A 395 34.45 -50.08 18.94
CA SER A 395 33.56 -50.92 19.74
C SER A 395 33.13 -50.21 21.03
N PRO A 396 31.90 -50.46 21.54
CA PRO A 396 31.40 -49.82 22.75
C PRO A 396 32.12 -50.39 23.99
N PRO A 397 32.48 -49.58 24.99
CA PRO A 397 32.91 -50.12 26.27
C PRO A 397 31.70 -50.58 27.09
N THR A 398 31.86 -51.77 27.64
CA THR A 398 30.95 -52.52 28.51
C THR A 398 30.55 -51.72 29.76
N ARG A 399 29.26 -51.78 30.12
CA ARG A 399 28.69 -51.18 31.35
C ARG A 399 29.07 -51.99 32.59
N THR A 400 29.36 -51.30 33.69
CA THR A 400 29.20 -51.79 35.08
C THR A 400 28.60 -50.64 35.93
N PRO A 401 27.81 -50.94 36.98
CA PRO A 401 26.70 -50.07 37.39
C PRO A 401 26.95 -49.14 38.59
N MET A 402 26.19 -48.04 38.55
CA MET A 402 25.68 -47.13 39.60
C MET A 402 26.32 -47.07 41.00
N THR A 403 26.60 -45.83 41.43
CA THR A 403 26.09 -45.28 42.69
C THR A 403 25.75 -43.78 42.55
N THR A 404 24.45 -43.51 42.68
CA THR A 404 23.73 -42.38 43.30
C THR A 404 24.50 -41.11 43.71
N SER A 405 24.09 -39.94 43.19
CA SER A 405 23.41 -38.89 44.00
C SER A 405 23.11 -37.61 43.21
N SER A 406 21.94 -37.06 43.52
CA SER A 406 21.42 -35.69 43.30
C SER A 406 20.83 -35.27 41.95
N ARG A 407 19.49 -35.31 41.99
CA ARG A 407 18.41 -34.70 41.21
C ARG A 407 18.74 -33.46 40.37
N SER A 408 18.35 -33.55 39.10
CA SER A 408 17.94 -32.44 38.23
C SER A 408 16.49 -32.67 37.79
N ALA A 409 15.67 -31.62 37.83
CA ALA A 409 14.39 -31.49 37.14
C ALA A 409 14.21 -29.97 36.91
N MET A 410 13.78 -29.42 35.78
CA MET A 410 13.40 -29.93 34.48
C MET A 410 13.42 -28.68 33.58
N ARG A 411 14.10 -28.69 32.43
CA ARG A 411 14.17 -27.54 31.51
C ARG A 411 13.71 -28.00 30.13
N PRO A 412 12.63 -27.42 29.55
CA PRO A 412 12.08 -27.93 28.30
C PRO A 412 12.88 -27.46 27.09
N ALA A 413 12.75 -28.27 26.03
CA ALA A 413 13.40 -28.18 24.74
C ALA A 413 13.32 -26.78 24.08
N ARG A 414 14.46 -26.28 23.60
CA ARG A 414 14.50 -25.14 22.68
C ARG A 414 14.32 -25.66 21.25
N GLY A 415 13.12 -25.51 20.72
CA GLY A 415 12.91 -25.47 19.28
C GLY A 415 13.70 -24.30 18.68
N ARG A 416 14.43 -24.56 17.59
CA ARG A 416 15.06 -23.52 16.78
C ARG A 416 13.97 -22.70 16.09
N THR A 417 13.56 -21.60 16.71
CA THR A 417 12.85 -20.52 16.03
C THR A 417 13.87 -19.73 15.22
N SER A 418 13.90 -19.92 13.91
CA SER A 418 14.60 -19.04 12.98
C SER A 418 13.83 -17.72 12.87
N ARG A 419 14.14 -16.76 13.74
CA ARG A 419 13.86 -15.35 13.48
C ARG A 419 14.99 -14.83 12.60
N SER A 420 14.74 -14.72 11.29
CA SER A 420 15.63 -13.98 10.38
C SER A 420 15.22 -12.50 10.37
N PRO A 421 16.17 -11.54 10.44
CA PRO A 421 15.85 -10.12 10.39
C PRO A 421 15.53 -9.72 8.94
N ALA A 422 14.45 -8.97 8.75
CA ALA A 422 14.24 -8.18 7.54
C ALA A 422 15.34 -7.09 7.49
N PHE A 423 16.31 -7.27 6.58
CA PHE A 423 17.37 -6.29 6.37
C PHE A 423 16.93 -5.26 5.33
N ILE A 424 16.80 -4.01 5.78
CA ILE A 424 16.65 -2.81 4.96
C ILE A 424 18.02 -2.51 4.33
N TRP A 425 18.06 -2.32 3.01
CA TRP A 425 19.28 -1.99 2.28
C TRP A 425 19.58 -0.49 2.49
N ALA A 426 20.65 -0.18 3.24
CA ALA A 426 21.25 1.14 3.30
C ALA A 426 22.65 1.06 2.66
N ASN A 427 22.80 1.69 1.51
CA ASN A 427 24.07 1.70 0.78
C ASN A 427 24.97 2.82 1.33
N SER A 428 25.99 2.46 2.10
CA SER A 428 27.01 3.40 2.57
C SER A 428 28.15 3.46 1.57
N THR A 429 28.22 4.55 0.81
CA THR A 429 29.42 4.93 0.03
C THR A 429 29.79 6.35 0.42
N ALA A 430 30.69 6.49 1.38
CA ALA A 430 31.48 7.71 1.57
C ALA A 430 32.84 7.51 0.87
N PRO A 431 33.34 8.49 0.10
CA PRO A 431 34.64 8.39 -0.54
C PRO A 431 35.77 8.62 0.49
N PRO A 432 36.96 8.04 0.32
CA PRO A 432 38.11 8.44 1.11
C PRO A 432 38.66 9.78 0.58
N THR A 433 38.93 10.70 1.49
CA THR A 433 39.82 11.85 1.29
C THR A 433 41.03 11.69 2.21
N PRO A 434 42.18 12.30 1.89
CA PRO A 434 42.84 12.49 0.60
C PRO A 434 43.87 11.39 0.28
#